data_AF-A0A0W0VRZ0-F1
#
_entry.id   AF-A0A0W0VRZ0-F1
#
_cell.length_a   1.000
_cell.length_b   1.000
_cell.length_c   1.000
_cell.angle_alpha   90.00
_cell.angle_beta   90.00
_cell.angle_gamma   90.00
#
_symmetry.space_group_name_H-M   'P 1'
#
loop_
_entity.id
_entity.type
_entity.pdbx_description
1 polymer ?
#
loop_
_entity_poly.entity_id
_entity_poly.type
_entity_poly.pdbx_seq_one_letter_code
_entity_poly.pdbx_strand_id
1 'polypeptide(L)'
;MNENDVRTTAFAMPLISPSYPKGPYRFINREFLIITYETDLDLLREVVPKPLEVTEPLVKFEFIRMPDSTGFGDYTESGQVIPVLFQKQKGNYSHAMYLDDHPPIAGGREIWGFPKKLATPKLQVEKETLIGTLDYGKSRVATATMGYKYESLDAKKMAEALTGKNYLLKIIPHVDGSVRICELVEYAMTDITVKGAWQGPAKLELFHHALAPVAELPVKKVINAVHVQTDITLPYGRVVHDYLA
;
A
#
# COMPACT_ATOMS: atom_id res chain seq x y z
N MET A 1 -35.31 10.49 11.33
CA MET A 1 -34.41 9.33 11.47
C MET A 1 -34.44 8.90 12.92
N ASN A 2 -34.85 7.67 13.20
CA ASN A 2 -34.83 7.08 14.55
C ASN A 2 -33.50 6.35 14.80
N GLU A 3 -33.28 5.83 16.02
CA GLU A 3 -32.02 5.12 16.36
C GLU A 3 -31.74 3.89 15.48
N ASN A 4 -32.78 3.15 15.11
CA ASN A 4 -32.63 1.97 14.26
C ASN A 4 -32.22 2.35 12.84
N ASP A 5 -32.78 3.43 12.30
CA ASP A 5 -32.38 3.99 11.00
C ASP A 5 -30.90 4.37 11.00
N VAL A 6 -30.41 4.99 12.09
CA VAL A 6 -29.00 5.34 12.25
C VAL A 6 -28.13 4.09 12.24
N ARG A 7 -28.43 3.09 13.09
CA ARG A 7 -27.62 1.87 13.22
C ARG A 7 -27.56 1.05 11.94
N THR A 8 -28.64 1.02 11.16
CA THR A 8 -28.71 0.24 9.91
C THR A 8 -28.10 0.96 8.71
N THR A 9 -28.14 2.29 8.69
CA THR A 9 -27.55 3.12 7.62
C THR A 9 -26.05 3.34 7.82
N ALA A 10 -25.59 3.38 9.07
CA ALA A 10 -24.20 3.71 9.39
C ALA A 10 -23.20 2.77 8.73
N PHE A 11 -22.22 3.37 8.04
CA PHE A 11 -21.06 2.68 7.49
C PHE A 11 -19.82 3.56 7.59
N ALA A 12 -19.90 4.77 7.05
CA ALA A 12 -18.86 5.79 7.14
C ALA A 12 -19.51 7.18 7.26
N MET A 13 -18.72 8.17 7.67
CA MET A 13 -19.18 9.54 7.83
C MET A 13 -18.99 10.36 6.54
N PRO A 14 -19.81 11.40 6.30
CA PRO A 14 -21.11 11.68 6.93
C PRO A 14 -22.17 10.61 6.65
N LEU A 15 -23.12 10.40 7.59
CA LEU A 15 -24.10 9.31 7.53
C LEU A 15 -24.91 9.23 6.23
N ILE A 16 -25.32 10.38 5.69
CA ILE A 16 -26.20 10.47 4.51
C ILE A 16 -25.44 10.76 3.20
N SER A 17 -24.12 10.95 3.28
CA SER A 17 -23.26 11.13 2.12
C SER A 17 -21.85 10.67 2.50
N PRO A 18 -21.63 9.35 2.63
CA PRO A 18 -20.38 8.84 3.18
C PRO A 18 -19.18 9.22 2.33
N SER A 19 -18.04 9.49 2.98
CA SER A 19 -16.78 9.88 2.31
C SER A 19 -16.24 8.81 1.36
N TYR A 20 -16.73 7.57 1.49
CA TYR A 20 -16.45 6.44 0.61
C TYR A 20 -17.61 5.43 0.71
N PRO A 21 -17.94 4.71 -0.39
CA PRO A 21 -19.03 3.73 -0.40
C PRO A 21 -18.58 2.37 0.16
N LYS A 22 -19.52 1.43 0.34
CA LYS A 22 -19.23 0.00 0.56
C LYS A 22 -18.66 -0.62 -0.73
N GLY A 23 -17.78 -1.61 -0.58
CA GLY A 23 -17.23 -2.40 -1.70
C GLY A 23 -18.24 -3.35 -2.36
N PRO A 24 -17.80 -4.23 -3.28
CA PRO A 24 -16.40 -4.57 -3.56
C PRO A 24 -15.63 -3.45 -4.27
N TYR A 25 -14.35 -3.29 -3.92
CA TYR A 25 -13.47 -2.30 -4.53
C TYR A 25 -12.67 -2.98 -5.64
N ARG A 26 -13.15 -2.85 -6.87
CA ARG A 26 -12.50 -3.38 -8.07
C ARG A 26 -11.57 -2.33 -8.66
N PHE A 27 -10.37 -2.74 -9.01
CA PHE A 27 -9.37 -1.93 -9.70
C PHE A 27 -9.13 -2.51 -11.10
N ILE A 28 -9.29 -1.68 -12.12
CA ILE A 28 -9.06 -2.01 -13.52
C ILE A 28 -7.82 -1.28 -14.01
N ASN A 29 -6.96 -1.99 -14.73
CA ASN A 29 -5.66 -1.50 -15.22
C ASN A 29 -4.78 -0.93 -14.09
N ARG A 30 -4.82 -1.55 -12.90
CA ARG A 30 -3.94 -1.21 -11.80
C ARG A 30 -2.51 -1.57 -12.17
N GLU A 31 -1.67 -0.55 -12.26
CA GLU A 31 -0.30 -0.63 -12.75
C GLU A 31 0.69 -0.38 -11.60
N PHE A 32 1.64 -1.28 -11.42
CA PHE A 32 2.63 -1.26 -10.35
C PHE A 32 4.02 -1.09 -10.93
N LEU A 33 4.84 -0.20 -10.36
CA LEU A 33 6.29 -0.28 -10.36
C LEU A 33 6.72 -0.57 -8.93
N ILE A 34 7.38 -1.71 -8.71
CA ILE A 34 7.89 -2.12 -7.39
C ILE A 34 9.40 -2.29 -7.50
N ILE A 35 10.15 -1.57 -6.67
CA ILE A 35 11.60 -1.75 -6.51
C ILE A 35 11.86 -2.39 -5.15
N THR A 36 12.42 -3.59 -5.16
CA THR A 36 12.87 -4.25 -3.93
C THR A 36 14.31 -3.83 -3.66
N TYR A 37 14.58 -3.35 -2.44
CA TYR A 37 15.92 -2.96 -2.03
C TYR A 37 16.27 -3.50 -0.65
N GLU A 38 17.57 -3.68 -0.42
CA GLU A 38 18.17 -4.02 0.85
C GLU A 38 18.35 -2.77 1.72
N THR A 39 17.99 -2.85 3.00
CA THR A 39 18.09 -1.77 3.98
C THR A 39 18.75 -2.25 5.29
N ASP A 40 18.55 -1.54 6.39
CA ASP A 40 18.99 -1.96 7.71
C ASP A 40 17.96 -2.85 8.41
N LEU A 41 18.38 -4.05 8.83
CA LEU A 41 17.49 -5.02 9.48
C LEU A 41 17.01 -4.52 10.85
N ASP A 42 17.84 -3.78 11.58
CA ASP A 42 17.48 -3.31 12.91
C ASP A 42 16.47 -2.16 12.81
N LEU A 43 16.61 -1.28 11.82
CA LEU A 43 15.60 -0.25 11.52
C LEU A 43 14.24 -0.87 11.14
N LEU A 44 14.24 -1.97 10.37
CA LEU A 44 13.00 -2.69 10.09
C LEU A 44 12.35 -3.26 11.37
N ARG A 45 13.14 -3.77 12.31
CA ARG A 45 12.64 -4.30 13.59
C ARG A 45 12.06 -3.22 14.49
N GLU A 46 12.49 -1.98 14.35
CA GLU A 46 11.94 -0.84 15.11
C GLU A 46 10.56 -0.42 14.59
N VAL A 47 10.33 -0.48 13.28
CA VAL A 47 9.08 0.01 12.66
C VAL A 47 8.04 -1.07 12.42
N VAL A 48 8.42 -2.35 12.43
CA VAL A 48 7.49 -3.48 12.27
C VAL A 48 6.96 -3.92 13.65
N PRO A 49 5.65 -3.82 13.90
CA PRO A 49 5.08 -4.13 15.20
C PRO A 49 5.05 -5.64 15.44
N LYS A 50 5.53 -6.11 16.61
CA LYS A 50 5.23 -7.46 17.09
C LYS A 50 3.70 -7.64 17.16
N PRO A 51 3.15 -8.80 16.81
CA PRO A 51 3.80 -10.10 16.61
C PRO A 51 4.31 -10.38 15.18
N LEU A 52 4.40 -9.36 14.31
CA LEU A 52 5.08 -9.53 13.03
C LEU A 52 6.59 -9.67 13.26
N GLU A 53 7.22 -10.48 12.42
CA GLU A 53 8.66 -10.75 12.47
C GLU A 53 9.29 -10.37 11.13
N VAL A 54 10.43 -9.68 11.17
CA VAL A 54 11.25 -9.38 9.98
C VAL A 54 12.40 -10.37 9.92
N THR A 55 12.48 -11.13 8.83
CA THR A 55 13.53 -12.14 8.62
C THR A 55 14.59 -11.72 7.60
N GLU A 56 14.26 -10.77 6.74
CA GLU A 56 15.12 -10.33 5.64
C GLU A 56 15.20 -8.79 5.65
N PRO A 57 16.36 -8.18 5.34
CA PRO A 57 16.55 -6.74 5.34
C PRO A 57 15.95 -6.07 4.09
N LEU A 58 14.73 -6.43 3.70
CA LEU A 58 14.14 -6.02 2.42
C LEU A 58 12.99 -5.03 2.62
N VAL A 59 12.93 -4.05 1.72
CA VAL A 59 11.78 -3.16 1.53
C VAL A 59 11.38 -3.20 0.06
N LYS A 60 10.08 -3.23 -0.19
CA LYS A 60 9.47 -3.02 -1.50
C LYS A 60 8.96 -1.59 -1.55
N PHE A 61 9.60 -0.75 -2.35
CA PHE A 61 9.10 0.60 -2.64
C PHE A 61 8.20 0.54 -3.86
N GLU A 62 6.99 1.05 -3.75
CA GLU A 62 5.99 0.94 -4.81
C GLU A 62 5.52 2.30 -5.32
N PHE A 63 5.20 2.34 -6.62
CA PHE A 63 4.41 3.36 -7.29
C PHE A 63 3.28 2.65 -8.01
N ILE A 64 2.05 3.06 -7.78
CA ILE A 64 0.86 2.35 -8.26
C ILE A 64 -0.10 3.35 -8.89
N ARG A 65 -0.38 3.16 -10.19
CA ARG A 65 -1.41 3.90 -10.90
C ARG A 65 -2.72 3.12 -10.87
N MET A 66 -3.79 3.77 -10.43
CA MET A 66 -5.14 3.19 -10.28
C MET A 66 -6.15 4.03 -11.07
N PRO A 67 -6.19 3.88 -12.41
CA PRO A 67 -6.95 4.76 -13.29
C PRO A 67 -8.46 4.53 -13.24
N ASP A 68 -8.90 3.36 -12.77
CA ASP A 68 -10.30 2.97 -12.73
C ASP A 68 -10.56 2.11 -11.48
N SER A 69 -11.03 2.76 -10.41
CA SER A 69 -11.23 2.15 -9.10
C SER A 69 -12.67 2.36 -8.63
N THR A 70 -13.45 1.28 -8.55
CA THR A 70 -14.87 1.35 -8.13
C THR A 70 -15.01 2.04 -6.77
N GLY A 71 -15.79 3.10 -6.71
CA GLY A 71 -16.08 3.88 -5.50
C GLY A 71 -14.98 4.83 -5.03
N PHE A 72 -13.77 4.73 -5.58
CA PHE A 72 -12.65 5.62 -5.27
C PHE A 72 -12.31 6.57 -6.41
N GLY A 73 -12.49 6.16 -7.68
CA GLY A 73 -12.19 6.99 -8.84
C GLY A 73 -10.82 6.71 -9.43
N ASP A 74 -10.10 7.77 -9.78
CA ASP A 74 -8.87 7.76 -10.56
C ASP A 74 -7.74 8.44 -9.76
N TYR A 75 -6.72 7.67 -9.36
CA TYR A 75 -5.65 8.18 -8.49
C TYR A 75 -4.32 7.43 -8.64
N THR A 76 -3.29 7.92 -7.94
CA THR A 76 -1.97 7.30 -7.85
C THR A 76 -1.56 7.11 -6.39
N GLU A 77 -0.75 6.09 -6.12
CA GLU A 77 -0.24 5.75 -4.80
C GLU A 77 1.26 5.49 -4.85
N SER A 78 1.95 5.74 -3.75
CA SER A 78 3.32 5.30 -3.54
C SER A 78 3.55 4.96 -2.07
N GLY A 79 4.47 4.03 -1.78
CA GLY A 79 4.67 3.59 -0.39
C GLY A 79 5.81 2.61 -0.18
N GLN A 80 5.95 2.21 1.07
CA GLN A 80 6.89 1.19 1.54
C GLN A 80 6.14 -0.01 2.11
N VAL A 81 6.52 -1.18 1.63
CA VAL A 81 5.98 -2.46 2.04
C VAL A 81 7.14 -3.35 2.50
N ILE A 82 7.02 -3.94 3.68
CA ILE A 82 8.09 -4.74 4.31
C ILE A 82 7.65 -6.21 4.32
N PRO A 83 8.41 -7.15 3.73
CA PRO A 83 8.16 -8.58 3.89
C PRO A 83 8.28 -9.01 5.35
N VAL A 84 7.27 -9.72 5.86
CA VAL A 84 7.19 -10.15 7.26
C VAL A 84 6.71 -11.59 7.38
N LEU A 85 6.92 -12.17 8.55
CA LEU A 85 6.21 -13.37 9.00
C LEU A 85 5.19 -12.98 10.07
N PHE A 86 4.03 -13.61 10.01
CA PHE A 86 3.08 -13.65 11.12
C PHE A 86 2.77 -15.11 11.41
N GLN A 87 3.06 -15.58 12.63
CA GLN A 87 2.88 -17.00 12.98
C GLN A 87 3.53 -17.95 11.96
N LYS A 88 4.77 -17.62 11.54
CA LYS A 88 5.55 -18.33 10.51
C LYS A 88 4.99 -18.27 9.07
N GLN A 89 3.91 -17.53 8.83
CA GLN A 89 3.34 -17.35 7.50
C GLN A 89 3.86 -16.08 6.85
N LYS A 90 4.39 -16.21 5.63
CA LYS A 90 4.87 -15.08 4.83
C LYS A 90 3.72 -14.13 4.49
N GLY A 91 4.00 -12.84 4.58
CA GLY A 91 3.14 -11.79 4.05
C GLY A 91 3.90 -10.48 3.93
N ASN A 92 3.16 -9.40 3.73
CA ASN A 92 3.72 -8.07 3.60
C ASN A 92 3.05 -7.11 4.59
N TYR A 93 3.83 -6.28 5.26
CA TYR A 93 3.35 -5.21 6.12
C TYR A 93 3.44 -3.87 5.38
N SER A 94 2.32 -3.17 5.22
CA SER A 94 2.37 -1.80 4.67
C SER A 94 2.86 -0.85 5.76
N HIS A 95 4.03 -0.26 5.56
CA HIS A 95 4.66 0.63 6.51
C HIS A 95 4.16 2.08 6.36
N ALA A 96 4.15 2.59 5.12
CA ALA A 96 3.71 3.95 4.83
C ALA A 96 3.15 4.03 3.40
N MET A 97 2.08 4.79 3.20
CA MET A 97 1.43 4.97 1.90
C MET A 97 1.02 6.42 1.67
N TYR A 98 1.12 6.87 0.44
CA TYR A 98 0.93 8.26 0.03
C TYR A 98 0.10 8.30 -1.25
N LEU A 99 -1.03 9.00 -1.24
CA LEU A 99 -1.99 9.05 -2.34
C LEU A 99 -2.37 10.49 -2.67
N ASP A 100 -2.88 10.74 -3.88
CA ASP A 100 -3.38 12.05 -4.33
C ASP A 100 -4.91 12.21 -4.27
N ASP A 101 -5.64 11.22 -3.77
CA ASP A 101 -7.11 11.25 -3.69
C ASP A 101 -7.67 10.90 -2.30
N HIS A 102 -8.70 11.63 -1.87
CA HIS A 102 -9.19 11.58 -0.48
C HIS A 102 -10.08 10.36 -0.15
N PRO A 103 -11.11 9.99 -0.94
CA PRO A 103 -11.92 8.79 -0.66
C PRO A 103 -11.10 7.49 -0.43
N PRO A 104 -10.07 7.15 -1.23
CA PRO A 104 -9.24 5.98 -0.97
C PRO A 104 -8.30 6.15 0.24
N ILE A 105 -7.97 7.39 0.64
CA ILE A 105 -7.25 7.67 1.89
C ILE A 105 -8.17 7.39 3.08
N ALA A 106 -9.34 8.02 3.14
CA ALA A 106 -10.30 7.87 4.23
C ALA A 106 -10.75 6.40 4.36
N GLY A 107 -11.26 5.81 3.27
CA GLY A 107 -11.70 4.42 3.26
C GLY A 107 -10.59 3.44 3.60
N GLY A 108 -9.38 3.67 3.06
CA GLY A 108 -8.22 2.85 3.38
C GLY A 108 -7.89 2.83 4.88
N ARG A 109 -7.88 4.01 5.51
CA ARG A 109 -7.57 4.18 6.94
C ARG A 109 -8.67 3.63 7.84
N GLU A 110 -9.92 3.95 7.53
CA GLU A 110 -11.06 3.69 8.42
C GLU A 110 -11.59 2.25 8.32
N ILE A 111 -11.52 1.60 7.14
CA ILE A 111 -11.95 0.21 6.96
C ILE A 111 -10.84 -0.75 7.38
N TRP A 112 -9.70 -0.75 6.67
CA TRP A 112 -8.63 -1.74 6.86
C TRP A 112 -7.51 -1.28 7.78
N GLY A 113 -7.27 0.02 7.91
CA GLY A 113 -6.11 0.55 8.63
C GLY A 113 -4.87 0.75 7.77
N PHE A 114 -5.02 1.02 6.47
CA PHE A 114 -3.87 1.40 5.63
C PHE A 114 -3.23 2.70 6.16
N PRO A 115 -1.87 2.78 6.26
CA PRO A 115 -1.16 3.93 6.83
C PRO A 115 -1.04 5.08 5.81
N LYS A 116 -2.18 5.55 5.30
CA LYS A 116 -2.25 6.51 4.19
C LYS A 116 -2.10 7.96 4.65
N LYS A 117 -1.42 8.74 3.84
CA LYS A 117 -1.32 10.21 3.89
C LYS A 117 -1.55 10.82 2.49
N LEU A 118 -1.96 12.08 2.45
CA LEU A 118 -2.09 12.84 1.19
C LEU A 118 -0.71 13.30 0.70
N ALA A 119 -0.43 13.10 -0.59
CA ALA A 119 0.78 13.53 -1.29
C ALA A 119 0.52 13.61 -2.81
N THR A 120 1.57 13.70 -3.63
CA THR A 120 1.47 13.73 -5.09
C THR A 120 2.39 12.68 -5.73
N PRO A 121 2.03 11.38 -5.67
CA PRO A 121 2.71 10.35 -6.44
C PRO A 121 2.38 10.45 -7.93
N LYS A 122 3.32 10.04 -8.78
CA LYS A 122 3.14 9.90 -10.23
C LYS A 122 3.84 8.64 -10.71
N LEU A 123 3.26 7.99 -11.71
CA LEU A 123 3.87 6.90 -12.47
C LEU A 123 3.63 7.17 -13.95
N GLN A 124 4.69 7.26 -14.73
CA GLN A 124 4.59 7.59 -16.16
C GLN A 124 5.75 6.99 -16.95
N VAL A 125 5.54 6.81 -18.25
CA VAL A 125 6.61 6.46 -19.19
C VAL A 125 7.17 7.75 -19.78
N GLU A 126 8.48 7.94 -19.66
CA GLU A 126 9.22 9.00 -20.33
C GLU A 126 10.22 8.35 -21.29
N LYS A 127 9.84 8.30 -22.57
CA LYS A 127 10.58 7.61 -23.63
C LYS A 127 10.88 6.15 -23.25
N GLU A 128 12.15 5.78 -23.05
CA GLU A 128 12.61 4.43 -22.71
C GLU A 128 12.57 4.09 -21.20
N THR A 129 12.13 5.02 -20.36
CA THR A 129 12.17 4.88 -18.89
C THR A 129 10.76 4.91 -18.29
N LEU A 130 10.45 3.95 -17.42
CA LEU A 130 9.32 4.04 -16.50
C LEU A 130 9.77 4.82 -15.26
N ILE A 131 9.08 5.91 -14.93
CA ILE A 131 9.45 6.82 -13.85
C ILE A 131 8.34 6.87 -12.81
N GLY A 132 8.71 6.62 -11.55
CA GLY A 132 7.90 6.87 -10.37
C GLY A 132 8.44 8.06 -9.59
N THR A 133 7.60 9.02 -9.21
CA THR A 133 7.99 10.14 -8.34
C THR A 133 6.98 10.36 -7.25
N LEU A 134 7.43 10.66 -6.03
CA LEU A 134 6.58 11.00 -4.89
C LEU A 134 7.00 12.35 -4.33
N ASP A 135 6.11 13.32 -4.41
CA ASP A 135 6.27 14.63 -3.78
C ASP A 135 5.36 14.72 -2.54
N TYR A 136 5.91 15.14 -1.40
CA TYR A 136 5.13 15.49 -0.21
C TYR A 136 5.08 17.01 -0.08
N GLY A 137 3.93 17.61 -0.38
CA GLY A 137 3.83 19.05 -0.57
C GLY A 137 4.67 19.48 -1.79
N LYS A 138 5.68 20.34 -1.56
CA LYS A 138 6.60 20.81 -2.62
C LYS A 138 7.95 20.07 -2.61
N SER A 139 8.11 19.07 -1.75
CA SER A 139 9.38 18.38 -1.54
C SER A 139 9.35 17.00 -2.19
N ARG A 140 10.29 16.72 -3.10
CA ARG A 140 10.53 15.37 -3.62
C ARG A 140 11.04 14.48 -2.49
N VAL A 141 10.38 13.35 -2.25
CA VAL A 141 10.81 12.36 -1.23
C VAL A 141 11.20 11.01 -1.82
N ALA A 142 10.75 10.67 -3.03
CA ALA A 142 11.23 9.48 -3.74
C ALA A 142 11.24 9.66 -5.26
N THR A 143 12.29 9.16 -5.91
CA THR A 143 12.38 9.02 -7.38
C THR A 143 12.82 7.60 -7.73
N ALA A 144 12.00 6.91 -8.51
CA ALA A 144 12.28 5.58 -9.04
C ALA A 144 12.37 5.62 -10.57
N THR A 145 13.29 4.83 -11.12
CA THR A 145 13.38 4.61 -12.56
C THR A 145 13.54 3.13 -12.86
N MET A 146 12.99 2.70 -13.99
CA MET A 146 13.18 1.35 -14.53
C MET A 146 13.28 1.39 -16.06
N GLY A 147 14.18 0.61 -16.64
CA GLY A 147 14.19 0.37 -18.09
C GLY A 147 12.87 -0.24 -18.55
N TYR A 148 12.25 0.32 -19.58
CA TYR A 148 10.87 -0.03 -19.92
C TYR A 148 10.74 -1.42 -20.55
N LYS A 149 10.21 -2.37 -19.77
CA LYS A 149 9.75 -3.71 -20.21
C LYS A 149 10.83 -4.58 -20.89
N TYR A 150 12.04 -4.61 -20.35
CA TYR A 150 13.18 -5.32 -20.96
C TYR A 150 12.98 -6.83 -21.02
N GLU A 151 12.49 -7.44 -19.93
CA GLU A 151 12.27 -8.87 -19.85
C GLU A 151 10.86 -9.18 -19.33
N SER A 152 10.12 -10.04 -20.02
CA SER A 152 8.80 -10.48 -19.58
C SER A 152 8.90 -11.48 -18.43
N LEU A 153 7.99 -11.36 -17.46
CA LEU A 153 7.82 -12.31 -16.36
C LEU A 153 6.60 -13.20 -16.60
N ASP A 154 6.58 -14.36 -15.93
CA ASP A 154 5.45 -15.29 -15.98
C ASP A 154 4.22 -14.69 -15.26
N ALA A 155 3.17 -14.41 -16.03
CA ALA A 155 1.96 -13.78 -15.53
C ALA A 155 1.22 -14.63 -14.48
N LYS A 156 1.27 -15.96 -14.59
CA LYS A 156 0.61 -16.87 -13.65
C LYS A 156 1.32 -16.86 -12.29
N LYS A 157 2.65 -16.98 -12.29
CA LYS A 157 3.46 -16.84 -11.08
C LYS A 157 3.27 -15.46 -10.44
N MET A 158 3.08 -14.42 -11.26
CA MET A 158 2.77 -13.10 -10.72
C MET A 158 1.38 -13.01 -10.09
N ALA A 159 0.37 -13.60 -10.72
CA ALA A 159 -0.96 -13.69 -10.12
C ALA A 159 -0.90 -14.43 -8.77
N GLU A 160 -0.19 -15.57 -8.70
CA GLU A 160 -0.01 -16.35 -7.48
C GLU A 160 0.66 -15.53 -6.37
N ALA A 161 1.73 -14.79 -6.68
CA ALA A 161 2.41 -13.94 -5.71
C ALA A 161 1.53 -12.79 -5.18
N LEU A 162 0.65 -12.23 -6.01
CA LEU A 162 -0.29 -11.17 -5.62
C LEU A 162 -1.44 -11.67 -4.71
N THR A 163 -1.65 -12.99 -4.61
CA THR A 163 -2.57 -13.58 -3.61
C THR A 163 -1.97 -13.63 -2.20
N GLY A 164 -0.70 -13.24 -2.04
CA GLY A 164 0.00 -13.22 -0.76
C GLY A 164 -0.71 -12.38 0.30
N LYS A 165 -0.56 -12.79 1.56
CA LYS A 165 -1.15 -12.11 2.72
C LYS A 165 -0.53 -10.73 2.93
N ASN A 166 -1.37 -9.78 3.32
CA ASN A 166 -0.95 -8.44 3.68
C ASN A 166 -1.47 -8.11 5.07
N TYR A 167 -0.67 -7.39 5.84
CA TYR A 167 -0.92 -7.03 7.22
C TYR A 167 -0.87 -5.51 7.40
N LEU A 168 -1.80 -4.99 8.18
CA LEU A 168 -1.95 -3.56 8.48
C LEU A 168 -2.13 -3.38 9.99
N LEU A 169 -1.54 -2.35 10.56
CA LEU A 169 -1.81 -1.95 11.94
C LEU A 169 -2.88 -0.85 11.94
N LYS A 170 -4.12 -1.23 12.26
CA LYS A 170 -5.25 -0.30 12.34
C LYS A 170 -5.26 0.37 13.70
N ILE A 171 -5.13 1.70 13.70
CA ILE A 171 -5.15 2.52 14.91
C ILE A 171 -6.19 3.64 14.74
N ILE A 172 -7.20 3.67 15.61
CA ILE A 172 -8.21 4.74 15.66
C ILE A 172 -8.29 5.27 17.10
N PRO A 173 -8.09 6.58 17.32
CA PRO A 173 -8.23 7.18 18.64
C PRO A 173 -9.69 7.22 19.09
N HIS A 174 -9.88 7.15 20.40
CA HIS A 174 -11.11 7.54 21.07
C HIS A 174 -11.22 9.07 21.14
N VAL A 175 -12.41 9.58 21.48
CA VAL A 175 -12.66 11.03 21.58
C VAL A 175 -11.93 11.72 22.73
N ASP A 176 -11.42 10.95 23.70
CA ASP A 176 -10.62 11.45 24.83
C ASP A 176 -9.11 11.38 24.59
N GLY A 177 -8.68 10.95 23.40
CA GLY A 177 -7.28 10.79 23.02
C GLY A 177 -6.65 9.44 23.38
N SER A 178 -7.34 8.56 24.13
CA SER A 178 -6.93 7.16 24.28
C SER A 178 -7.11 6.38 22.96
N VAL A 179 -6.57 5.17 22.86
CA VAL A 179 -6.72 4.34 21.66
C VAL A 179 -8.01 3.51 21.76
N ARG A 180 -8.90 3.61 20.76
CA ARG A 180 -10.16 2.85 20.71
C ARG A 180 -10.06 1.58 19.88
N ILE A 181 -9.26 1.60 18.82
CA ILE A 181 -8.95 0.45 17.98
C ILE A 181 -7.43 0.38 17.87
N CYS A 182 -6.84 -0.78 18.18
CA CYS A 182 -5.43 -1.08 17.93
C CYS A 182 -5.35 -2.56 17.54
N GLU A 183 -5.39 -2.84 16.25
CA GLU A 183 -5.60 -4.19 15.73
C GLU A 183 -4.66 -4.46 14.55
N LEU A 184 -4.10 -5.67 14.49
CA LEU A 184 -3.47 -6.18 13.28
C LEU A 184 -4.56 -6.77 12.38
N VAL A 185 -4.68 -6.23 11.17
CA VAL A 185 -5.64 -6.65 10.15
C VAL A 185 -4.92 -7.40 9.05
N GLU A 186 -5.44 -8.57 8.67
CA GLU A 186 -5.01 -9.34 7.51
C GLU A 186 -5.99 -9.15 6.34
N TYR A 187 -5.47 -8.99 5.13
CA TYR A 187 -6.24 -9.08 3.89
C TYR A 187 -5.42 -9.75 2.77
N ALA A 188 -6.10 -10.27 1.76
CA ALA A 188 -5.50 -10.82 0.55
C ALA A 188 -6.29 -10.35 -0.66
N MET A 189 -5.61 -10.05 -1.76
CA MET A 189 -6.28 -9.62 -2.99
C MET A 189 -6.97 -10.80 -3.67
N THR A 190 -8.09 -10.54 -4.34
CA THR A 190 -8.87 -11.56 -5.06
C THR A 190 -9.13 -11.17 -6.51
N ASP A 191 -9.65 -12.12 -7.30
CA ASP A 191 -10.08 -11.92 -8.69
C ASP A 191 -8.97 -11.31 -9.58
N ILE A 192 -7.75 -11.83 -9.41
CA ILE A 192 -6.54 -11.26 -10.00
C ILE A 192 -6.41 -11.69 -11.46
N THR A 193 -6.31 -10.72 -12.36
CA THR A 193 -5.90 -10.93 -13.75
C THR A 193 -4.65 -10.14 -14.02
N VAL A 194 -3.53 -10.81 -14.31
CA VAL A 194 -2.29 -10.15 -14.73
C VAL A 194 -2.30 -9.98 -16.24
N LYS A 195 -2.32 -8.72 -16.70
CA LYS A 195 -2.33 -8.33 -18.12
C LYS A 195 -0.92 -8.32 -18.72
N GLY A 196 0.08 -8.09 -17.88
CA GLY A 196 1.49 -8.20 -18.23
C GLY A 196 2.37 -7.93 -17.03
N ALA A 197 3.56 -8.51 -17.05
CA ALA A 197 4.56 -8.36 -16.01
C ALA A 197 5.95 -8.34 -16.65
N TRP A 198 6.81 -7.43 -16.19
CA TRP A 198 8.15 -7.24 -16.72
C TRP A 198 9.15 -6.92 -15.61
N GLN A 199 10.42 -7.15 -15.89
CA GLN A 199 11.55 -6.68 -15.10
C GLN A 199 12.53 -5.90 -15.97
N GLY A 200 13.41 -5.14 -15.32
CA GLY A 200 14.46 -4.36 -15.97
C GLY A 200 15.42 -3.74 -14.95
N PRO A 201 16.51 -3.12 -15.42
CA PRO A 201 17.42 -2.39 -14.55
C PRO A 201 16.67 -1.20 -13.90
N ALA A 202 16.92 -0.96 -12.62
CA ALA A 202 16.22 0.07 -11.86
C ALA A 202 17.11 0.80 -10.86
N LYS A 203 16.68 2.02 -10.50
CA LYS A 203 17.27 2.86 -9.46
C LYS A 203 16.18 3.47 -8.60
N LEU A 204 16.49 3.68 -7.32
CA LEU A 204 15.61 4.33 -6.35
C LEU A 204 16.45 5.29 -5.52
N GLU A 205 16.01 6.54 -5.45
CA GLU A 205 16.57 7.58 -4.60
C GLU A 205 15.48 8.05 -3.62
N LEU A 206 15.83 8.16 -2.34
CA LEU A 206 14.93 8.60 -1.27
C LEU A 206 15.51 9.84 -0.59
N PHE A 207 14.66 10.83 -0.31
CA PHE A 207 15.08 12.08 0.34
C PHE A 207 14.41 12.22 1.70
N HIS A 208 15.14 12.75 2.68
CA HIS A 208 14.60 12.96 4.03
C HIS A 208 13.49 13.99 4.05
N HIS A 209 12.42 13.68 4.79
CA HIS A 209 11.33 14.60 5.05
C HIS A 209 10.69 14.29 6.41
N ALA A 210 10.56 15.30 7.27
CA ALA A 210 10.11 15.12 8.65
C ALA A 210 8.70 14.51 8.77
N LEU A 211 7.83 14.70 7.77
CA LEU A 211 6.46 14.17 7.76
C LEU A 211 6.24 13.09 6.70
N ALA A 212 7.29 12.69 5.98
CA ALA A 212 7.24 11.60 5.02
C ALA A 212 8.59 10.86 5.05
N PRO A 213 8.91 10.19 6.17
CA PRO A 213 10.26 9.74 6.50
C PRO A 213 10.69 8.48 5.73
N VAL A 214 10.38 8.38 4.44
CA VAL A 214 10.68 7.19 3.63
C VAL A 214 12.18 6.86 3.58
N ALA A 215 13.04 7.87 3.70
CA ALA A 215 14.49 7.72 3.72
C ALA A 215 15.06 7.19 5.07
N GLU A 216 14.23 7.02 6.11
CA GLU A 216 14.65 6.36 7.36
C GLU A 216 14.89 4.86 7.17
N LEU A 217 14.40 4.26 6.08
CA LEU A 217 14.80 2.93 5.61
C LEU A 217 15.72 3.10 4.39
N PRO A 218 17.03 3.36 4.58
CA PRO A 218 17.94 3.76 3.51
C PRO A 218 18.13 2.65 2.46
N VAL A 219 18.29 3.06 1.20
CA VAL A 219 18.56 2.16 0.08
C VAL A 219 20.04 1.77 0.10
N LYS A 220 20.39 0.57 0.59
CA LYS A 220 21.76 0.04 0.53
C LYS A 220 22.06 -0.55 -0.84
N LYS A 221 21.13 -1.34 -1.38
CA LYS A 221 21.27 -2.01 -2.68
C LYS A 221 19.91 -2.32 -3.30
N VAL A 222 19.69 -1.95 -4.56
CA VAL A 222 18.54 -2.43 -5.33
C VAL A 222 18.73 -3.91 -5.66
N ILE A 223 17.76 -4.74 -5.28
CA ILE A 223 17.76 -6.19 -5.50
C ILE A 223 17.08 -6.55 -6.82
N ASN A 224 15.90 -6.00 -7.07
CA ASN A 224 15.18 -6.15 -8.33
C ASN A 224 14.14 -5.03 -8.52
N ALA A 225 13.54 -5.00 -9.71
CA ALA A 225 12.34 -4.21 -9.96
C ALA A 225 11.36 -4.98 -10.86
N VAL A 226 10.07 -4.77 -10.61
CA VAL A 226 9.00 -5.36 -11.41
C VAL A 226 7.99 -4.29 -11.81
N HIS A 227 7.52 -4.36 -13.06
CA HIS A 227 6.41 -3.59 -13.59
C HIS A 227 5.27 -4.53 -13.93
N VAL A 228 4.09 -4.32 -13.35
CA VAL A 228 2.96 -5.24 -13.48
C VAL A 228 1.68 -4.46 -13.78
N GLN A 229 0.87 -4.94 -14.73
CA GLN A 229 -0.46 -4.40 -15.01
C GLN A 229 -1.51 -5.46 -14.70
N THR A 230 -2.56 -5.08 -13.96
CA THR A 230 -3.55 -6.03 -13.44
C THR A 230 -4.97 -5.49 -13.43
N ASP A 231 -5.95 -6.40 -13.38
CA ASP A 231 -7.25 -6.13 -12.78
C ASP A 231 -7.36 -6.94 -11.49
N ILE A 232 -7.83 -6.31 -10.41
CA ILE A 232 -7.76 -6.92 -9.06
C ILE A 232 -8.85 -6.38 -8.14
N THR A 233 -9.35 -7.22 -7.23
CA THR A 233 -10.34 -6.83 -6.22
C THR A 233 -9.68 -6.74 -4.85
N LEU A 234 -9.95 -5.66 -4.12
CA LEU A 234 -9.62 -5.54 -2.69
C LEU A 234 -10.86 -5.93 -1.86
N PRO A 235 -10.89 -7.13 -1.26
CA PRO A 235 -11.94 -7.50 -0.33
C PRO A 235 -11.75 -6.82 1.03
N TYR A 236 -12.75 -6.95 1.91
CA TYR A 236 -12.59 -6.59 3.32
C TYR A 236 -11.53 -7.47 4.01
N GLY A 237 -10.93 -6.95 5.08
CA GLY A 237 -9.95 -7.67 5.90
C GLY A 237 -10.58 -8.38 7.10
N ARG A 238 -9.73 -9.01 7.91
CA ARG A 238 -10.09 -9.62 9.20
C ARG A 238 -9.06 -9.27 10.27
N VAL A 239 -9.50 -9.11 11.50
CA VAL A 239 -8.60 -8.93 12.65
C VAL A 239 -7.91 -10.26 12.94
N VAL A 240 -6.58 -10.23 13.09
CA VAL A 240 -5.75 -11.40 13.42
C VAL A 240 -5.00 -11.25 14.74
N HIS A 241 -4.92 -10.04 15.28
CA HIS A 241 -4.40 -9.75 16.62
C HIS A 241 -5.01 -8.44 17.12
N ASP A 242 -5.50 -8.43 18.36
CA ASP A 242 -6.03 -7.22 19.03
C ASP A 242 -5.06 -6.87 20.18
N TYR A 243 -4.53 -5.66 20.16
CA TYR A 243 -3.57 -5.17 21.16
C TYR A 243 -4.25 -4.64 22.43
N LEU A 244 -5.58 -4.50 22.44
CA LEU A 244 -6.38 -4.00 23.56
C LEU A 244 -7.19 -5.10 24.26
N ALA A 245 -7.02 -6.36 23.85
CA ALA A 245 -7.72 -7.52 24.40
C ALA A 245 -7.20 -7.95 25.78
#